data_AF-A0A942V3R9-F1
#
_entry.id   AF-A0A942V3R9-F1
#
_cell.length_a   1.000
_cell.length_b   1.000
_cell.length_c   1.000
_cell.angle_alpha   90.00
_cell.angle_beta   90.00
_cell.angle_gamma   90.00
#
_symmetry.space_group_name_H-M   'P 1'
#
loop_
_entity.id
_entity.type
_entity.pdbx_description
1 polymer ?
#
loop_
_entity_poly.entity_id
_entity_poly.type
_entity_poly.pdbx_seq_one_letter_code
_entity_poly.pdbx_strand_id
1 'polypeptide(L)'
;MDKQEELKIIEDMQAVVAQMKADDIEENPDSEFDMFECQCCGAEKPLAGSVVYDGIRICNDCVLLAETGFALGKISSINDLMKNMEDKKLEEQCRFIKQDEIEHNN
;
A
#
# COMPACT_ATOMS: atom_id res chain seq x y z
N MET A 1 18.56 -9.55 15.13
CA MET A 1 18.33 -10.02 13.76
C MET A 1 19.55 -9.63 12.96
N ASP A 2 20.17 -10.58 12.27
CA ASP A 2 21.29 -10.28 11.37
C ASP A 2 20.74 -9.72 10.04
N LYS A 3 21.55 -8.94 9.32
CA LYS A 3 21.14 -8.30 8.07
C LYS A 3 20.69 -9.30 7.00
N GLN A 4 21.28 -10.50 6.95
CA GLN A 4 20.86 -11.53 6.00
C GLN A 4 19.45 -12.06 6.32
N GLU A 5 19.11 -12.13 7.60
CA GLU A 5 17.79 -12.55 8.07
C GLU A 5 16.73 -11.49 7.73
N GLU A 6 17.05 -10.21 7.91
CA GLU A 6 16.15 -9.10 7.51
C GLU A 6 15.87 -9.11 6.00
N LEU A 7 16.91 -9.29 5.19
CA LEU A 7 16.78 -9.35 3.73
C LEU A 7 15.92 -10.52 3.30
N LYS A 8 16.08 -11.69 3.91
CA LYS A 8 15.25 -12.85 3.62
C LYS A 8 13.78 -12.60 3.95
N ILE A 9 13.49 -11.98 5.09
CA ILE A 9 12.12 -11.59 5.46
C ILE A 9 11.54 -10.65 4.40
N ILE A 10 12.31 -9.65 3.94
CA ILE A 10 11.87 -8.72 2.90
C ILE A 10 11.55 -9.47 1.59
N GLU A 11 12.43 -10.36 1.14
CA GLU A 11 12.23 -11.14 -0.08
C GLU A 11 11.01 -12.07 0.02
N ASP A 12 10.84 -12.73 1.17
CA ASP A 12 9.69 -13.60 1.42
C ASP A 12 8.37 -12.80 1.41
N MET A 13 8.33 -11.62 2.04
CA MET A 13 7.14 -10.76 2.04
C MET A 13 6.84 -10.17 0.65
N GLN A 14 7.87 -9.82 -0.13
CA GLN A 14 7.70 -9.39 -1.52
C GLN A 14 7.03 -10.48 -2.36
N ALA A 15 7.48 -11.74 -2.21
CA ALA A 15 6.90 -12.86 -2.94
C ALA A 15 5.44 -13.13 -2.53
N VAL A 16 5.14 -13.10 -1.23
CA VAL A 16 3.77 -13.29 -0.72
C VAL A 16 2.82 -12.23 -1.27
N VAL A 17 3.18 -10.95 -1.15
CA VAL A 17 2.30 -9.85 -1.55
C VAL A 17 2.13 -9.77 -3.08
N ALA A 18 3.15 -10.14 -3.84
CA ALA A 18 3.04 -10.28 -5.29
C ALA A 18 2.09 -11.43 -5.68
N GLN A 19 2.18 -12.58 -4.98
CA GLN A 19 1.28 -13.70 -5.21
C GLN A 19 -0.17 -13.34 -4.86
N MET A 20 -0.40 -12.66 -3.73
CA MET A 20 -1.74 -12.19 -3.35
C MET A 20 -2.38 -11.33 -4.45
N LYS A 21 -1.60 -10.43 -5.06
CA LYS A 21 -2.08 -9.62 -6.18
C LYS A 21 -2.41 -10.47 -7.40
N ALA A 22 -1.56 -11.46 -7.72
CA ALA A 22 -1.79 -12.35 -8.85
C ALA A 22 -3.06 -13.21 -8.65
N ASP A 23 -3.25 -13.73 -7.44
CA ASP A 23 -4.44 -14.52 -7.07
C ASP A 23 -5.71 -13.67 -7.17
N ASP A 24 -5.71 -12.44 -6.66
CA ASP A 24 -6.85 -11.51 -6.77
C ASP A 24 -7.22 -11.22 -8.23
N ILE A 25 -6.23 -11.09 -9.12
CA ILE A 25 -6.44 -10.86 -10.56
C ILE A 25 -6.95 -12.13 -11.25
N GLU A 26 -6.45 -13.31 -10.87
CA GLU A 26 -6.93 -14.58 -11.40
C GLU A 26 -8.41 -14.82 -11.00
N GLU A 27 -8.75 -14.54 -9.75
CA GLU A 27 -10.12 -14.68 -9.23
C GLU A 27 -11.07 -13.59 -9.74
N ASN A 28 -10.58 -12.36 -9.87
CA ASN A 28 -11.32 -11.21 -10.37
C ASN A 28 -10.42 -10.31 -11.24
N PRO A 29 -10.39 -10.51 -12.58
CA PRO A 29 -9.57 -9.72 -13.48
C PRO A 29 -9.86 -8.21 -13.45
N ASP A 30 -11.10 -7.81 -13.16
CA ASP A 30 -11.47 -6.40 -13.08
C ASP A 30 -10.77 -5.69 -11.90
N SER A 31 -10.32 -6.43 -10.88
CA SER A 31 -9.59 -5.86 -9.74
C SER A 31 -8.24 -5.23 -10.13
N GLU A 32 -7.67 -5.58 -11.28
CA GLU A 32 -6.48 -4.93 -11.84
C GLU A 32 -6.76 -3.47 -12.25
N PHE A 33 -8.01 -3.17 -12.61
CA PHE A 33 -8.43 -1.89 -13.18
C PHE A 33 -9.37 -1.10 -12.27
N ASP A 34 -10.06 -1.76 -11.33
CA ASP A 34 -10.87 -1.09 -10.33
C ASP A 34 -9.97 -0.34 -9.35
N MET A 35 -9.96 0.98 -9.47
CA MET A 35 -9.09 1.86 -8.70
C MET A 35 -9.76 2.32 -7.40
N PHE A 36 -8.95 2.53 -6.37
CA PHE A 36 -9.39 3.14 -5.11
C PHE A 36 -8.28 4.02 -4.52
N GLU A 37 -8.65 4.98 -3.67
CA GLU A 37 -7.70 5.77 -2.89
C GLU A 37 -7.20 4.97 -1.67
N CYS A 38 -5.91 4.67 -1.64
CA CYS A 38 -5.31 3.98 -0.50
C CYS A 38 -5.40 4.83 0.77
N GLN A 39 -6.04 4.31 1.82
CA GLN A 39 -6.23 5.08 3.05
C GLN A 39 -4.92 5.34 3.82
N CYS A 40 -3.86 4.57 3.53
CA CYS A 40 -2.53 4.73 4.11
C CYS A 40 -1.65 5.75 3.36
N CYS A 41 -1.52 5.64 2.04
CA CYS A 41 -0.59 6.49 1.27
C CYS A 41 -1.26 7.58 0.43
N GLY A 42 -2.59 7.61 0.35
CA GLY A 42 -3.36 8.61 -0.41
C GLY A 42 -3.32 8.42 -1.93
N ALA A 43 -2.55 7.47 -2.45
CA ALA A 43 -2.45 7.23 -3.87
C ALA A 43 -3.62 6.38 -4.39
N GLU A 44 -4.09 6.73 -5.59
CA GLU A 44 -5.01 5.91 -6.36
C GLU A 44 -4.28 4.65 -6.87
N LYS A 45 -4.79 3.47 -6.52
CA LYS A 45 -4.17 2.17 -6.80
C LYS A 45 -5.23 1.12 -7.16
N PRO A 46 -4.87 0.05 -7.90
CA PRO A 46 -5.77 -1.06 -8.17
C PRO A 46 -6.24 -1.76 -6.88
N LEU A 47 -7.47 -2.28 -6.89
CA LEU A 47 -8.02 -3.13 -5.83
C LEU A 47 -7.25 -4.44 -5.66
N ALA A 48 -6.66 -4.97 -6.74
CA ALA A 48 -5.86 -6.18 -6.71
C ALA A 48 -4.72 -6.11 -5.69
N GLY A 49 -4.69 -7.08 -4.78
CA GLY A 49 -3.72 -7.20 -3.71
C GLY A 49 -3.91 -6.18 -2.57
N SER A 50 -5.05 -5.49 -2.52
CA SER A 50 -5.40 -4.59 -1.42
C SER A 50 -6.00 -5.37 -0.24
N VAL A 51 -5.69 -4.93 0.99
CA VAL A 51 -6.15 -5.60 2.22
C VAL A 51 -6.83 -4.60 3.14
N VAL A 52 -7.82 -5.07 3.90
CA VAL A 52 -8.51 -4.29 4.93
C VAL A 52 -7.98 -4.69 6.31
N TYR A 53 -7.32 -3.75 7.00
CA TYR A 53 -6.93 -3.88 8.41
C TYR A 53 -7.83 -3.01 9.26
N ASP A 54 -8.59 -3.59 10.20
CA ASP A 54 -9.47 -2.83 11.11
C ASP A 54 -10.40 -1.82 10.40
N GLY A 55 -10.92 -2.19 9.22
CA GLY A 55 -11.77 -1.32 8.40
C GLY A 55 -11.03 -0.30 7.52
N ILE A 56 -9.70 -0.33 7.51
CA ILE A 56 -8.82 0.54 6.71
C ILE A 56 -8.28 -0.28 5.53
N ARG A 57 -8.72 0.03 4.31
CA ARG A 57 -8.21 -0.56 3.08
C ARG A 57 -6.91 0.12 2.64
N ILE A 58 -5.87 -0.68 2.43
CA ILE A 58 -4.56 -0.20 1.96
C ILE A 58 -4.16 -0.95 0.67
N CYS A 59 -3.42 -0.26 -0.21
CA CYS A 59 -2.96 -0.83 -1.47
C CYS A 59 -1.86 -1.87 -1.27
N ASN A 60 -1.63 -2.69 -2.29
CA ASN A 60 -0.63 -3.77 -2.27
C ASN A 60 0.78 -3.30 -1.85
N ASP A 61 1.22 -2.10 -2.27
CA ASP A 61 2.49 -1.52 -1.83
C ASP A 61 2.52 -1.27 -0.30
N CYS A 62 1.41 -0.77 0.25
CA CYS A 62 1.27 -0.53 1.68
C CYS A 62 1.09 -1.83 2.48
N VAL A 63 0.48 -2.87 1.89
CA VAL A 63 0.44 -4.23 2.46
C VAL A 63 1.87 -4.76 2.61
N LEU A 64 2.71 -4.62 1.58
CA LEU A 64 4.12 -5.03 1.68
C LEU A 64 4.86 -4.33 2.83
N LEU A 65 4.67 -3.01 2.98
CA LEU A 65 5.26 -2.26 4.08
C LEU A 65 4.71 -2.72 5.45
N ALA A 66 3.41 -3.01 5.53
CA ALA A 66 2.77 -3.48 6.76
C ALA A 66 3.32 -4.86 7.16
N GLU A 67 3.22 -5.86 6.28
CA GLU A 67 3.64 -7.24 6.55
C GLU A 67 5.14 -7.32 6.85
N THR A 68 5.97 -6.62 6.07
CA THR A 68 7.41 -6.53 6.33
C THR A 68 7.68 -5.83 7.67
N GLY A 69 6.96 -4.76 7.97
CA GLY A 69 7.09 -4.02 9.22
C GLY A 69 6.68 -4.86 10.45
N PHE A 70 5.62 -5.65 10.34
CA PHE A 70 5.18 -6.60 11.36
C PHE A 70 6.22 -7.70 11.56
N ALA A 71 6.67 -8.34 10.48
CA ALA A 71 7.65 -9.42 10.53
C ALA A 71 9.00 -8.97 11.11
N LEU A 72 9.43 -7.74 10.82
CA LEU A 72 10.65 -7.15 11.36
C LEU A 72 10.47 -6.50 12.75
N GLY A 73 9.24 -6.48 13.30
CA GLY A 73 8.92 -5.82 14.57
C GLY A 73 9.14 -4.31 14.57
N LYS A 74 9.05 -3.65 13.40
CA LYS A 74 9.21 -2.20 13.22
C LYS A 74 7.92 -1.43 13.45
N ILE A 75 6.77 -2.09 13.29
CA ILE A 75 5.44 -1.55 13.62
C ILE A 75 4.67 -2.59 14.42
N SER A 76 3.71 -2.13 15.24
CA SER A 76 2.86 -3.00 16.05
C SER A 76 1.40 -2.99 15.61
N SER A 77 1.00 -1.97 14.83
CA SER A 77 -0.34 -1.85 14.28
C SER A 77 -0.32 -1.13 12.94
N ILE A 78 -1.41 -1.23 12.17
CA ILE A 78 -1.56 -0.46 10.93
C ILE A 78 -1.55 1.06 11.19
N ASN A 79 -2.00 1.49 12.37
CA ASN A 79 -1.96 2.89 12.77
C ASN A 79 -0.52 3.43 12.90
N ASP A 80 0.45 2.58 13.29
CA ASP A 80 1.86 2.98 13.33
C ASP A 80 2.39 3.22 11.91
N LEU A 81 2.01 2.36 10.94
CA LEU A 81 2.36 2.57 9.54
C LEU A 81 1.74 3.85 9.00
N MET A 82 0.45 4.10 9.27
CA MET A 82 -0.24 5.30 8.79
C MET A 82 0.41 6.59 9.31
N LYS A 83 0.83 6.62 10.58
CA LYS A 83 1.59 7.76 11.14
C LYS A 83 2.90 7.97 10.39
N ASN A 84 3.63 6.88 10.10
CA ASN A 84 4.89 6.96 9.35
C ASN A 84 4.69 7.36 7.87
N MET A 85 3.46 7.25 7.36
CA MET A 85 3.11 7.53 5.96
C MET A 85 2.35 8.86 5.80
N GLU A 86 2.15 9.61 6.88
CA GLU A 86 1.35 10.84 6.90
C GLU A 86 1.89 11.91 5.93
N ASP A 87 3.21 12.13 5.92
CA ASP A 87 3.86 13.07 4.99
C ASP A 87 3.62 12.67 3.54
N LYS A 88 3.81 11.38 3.21
CA LYS A 88 3.58 10.87 1.85
C LYS A 88 2.12 11.00 1.42
N LYS A 89 1.19 10.75 2.34
CA LYS A 89 -0.24 10.94 2.09
C LYS A 89 -0.55 12.41 1.81
N LEU A 90 0.02 13.33 2.58
CA LEU A 90 -0.14 14.76 2.38
C LEU A 90 0.44 15.21 1.02
N GLU A 91 1.60 14.69 0.64
CA GLU A 91 2.21 14.97 -0.67
C GLU A 91 1.31 14.57 -1.83
N GLU A 92 0.67 13.40 -1.73
CA GLU A 92 -0.25 12.91 -2.77
C GLU A 92 -1.52 13.76 -2.85
N GLN A 93 -2.09 14.13 -1.70
CA GLN A 93 -3.23 15.06 -1.63
C GLN A 93 -2.89 16.44 -2.23
N CYS A 94 -1.70 16.97 -1.93
CA CYS A 94 -1.22 18.21 -2.52
C CYS A 94 -1.05 18.10 -4.04
N ARG A 95 -0.57 16.95 -4.54
CA ARG A 95 -0.42 16.70 -5.98
C ARG A 95 -1.78 16.70 -6.67
N PHE A 96 -2.77 16.02 -6.09
CA PHE A 96 -4.14 15.99 -6.62
C PHE A 96 -4.72 17.40 -6.77
N ILE A 97 -4.63 18.23 -5.72
CA ILE A 97 -5.13 19.62 -5.75
C ILE A 97 -4.45 20.42 -6.87
N LYS A 98 -3.12 20.31 -7.02
CA LYS A 98 -2.39 21.04 -8.07
C LYS A 98 -2.79 20.58 -9.47
N GLN A 99 -3.06 19.30 -9.65
CA GLN A 99 -3.49 18.76 -10.94
C GLN A 99 -4.89 19.28 -11.30
N ASP A 100 -5.80 19.27 -10.34
CA ASP A 100 -7.18 19.79 -10.48
C ASP A 100 -7.18 21.29 -10.85
N GLU A 101 -6.33 22.09 -10.19
CA GLU A 101 -6.15 23.52 -10.51
C GLU A 101 -5.63 23.75 -11.94
N ILE A 102 -4.76 22.87 -12.46
CA ILE A 102 -4.27 22.97 -13.85
C ILE A 102 -5.37 22.63 -14.84
N GLU A 103 -6.16 21.59 -14.56
CA GLU A 103 -7.25 21.15 -15.44
C GLU A 103 -8.41 22.15 -15.49
N HIS A 104 -8.69 22.85 -14.38
CA HIS A 104 -9.73 23.87 -14.31
C HIS A 104 -9.34 25.26 -14.82
N ASN A 105 -8.04 25.55 -14.96
CA ASN A 105 -7.54 26.84 -15.48
C ASN A 105 -7.20 26.82 -16.99
N ASN A 106 -7.40 25.70 -17.68
CA ASN A 106 -7.27 25.56 -19.14
C ASN A 106 -8.64 25.47 -19.82
#